data_AF-A0AB36EH68-F1
#
_entry.id   AF-A0AB36EH68-F1
#
_cell.length_a   1.000
_cell.length_b   1.000
_cell.length_c   1.000
_cell.angle_alpha   90.00
_cell.angle_beta   90.00
_cell.angle_gamma   90.00
#
_symmetry.space_group_name_H-M   'P 1'
#
loop_
_entity.id
_entity.type
_entity.pdbx_description
1 polymer ?
#
loop_
_entity_poly.entity_id
_entity_poly.type
_entity_poly.pdbx_seq_one_letter_code
_entity_poly.pdbx_strand_id
1 'polypeptide(L)'
;MTEKTTPLFSFGIVADPQYADAEPRPDMGRYYAESPKKLGEAIDAFNREELAFVVTLGDIIDRGFENFDAILGVYEQLRHPSVMLPGNHDFAVAAEHLSAIHSRLGMASPWHDFTIGEIRFVVLDGNEVSLFAPPPGDPRRTLAQERLKHLQEVGAINAQDWNASLSDEQFEWLRTVLQNADAAGEQVVILCHYPVYPNNAHNMWDAPRIVDLLDVHPSVVAWFSGHNHEGNYGVLGNTHFVNFKGMVDTPDQNTFAIADVFADRIVIRGFGREDDRVLEHLRHNAALL
;
A
#
# COMPACT_ATOMS: atom_id res chain seq x y z
N MET A 1 -30.39 -19.08 -4.01
CA MET A 1 -30.09 -18.06 -5.03
C MET A 1 -29.74 -16.80 -4.26
N THR A 2 -28.46 -16.57 -4.00
CA THR A 2 -28.01 -15.30 -3.41
C THR A 2 -28.31 -14.22 -4.43
N GLU A 3 -29.02 -13.17 -4.03
CA GLU A 3 -29.21 -12.00 -4.89
C GLU A 3 -27.82 -11.52 -5.32
N LYS A 4 -27.60 -11.40 -6.63
CA LYS A 4 -26.38 -10.78 -7.14
C LYS A 4 -26.47 -9.30 -6.81
N THR A 5 -25.98 -8.92 -5.63
CA THR A 5 -25.76 -7.51 -5.29
C THR A 5 -24.73 -6.96 -6.28
N THR A 6 -24.95 -5.74 -6.79
CA THR A 6 -23.99 -5.05 -7.66
C THR A 6 -23.00 -4.28 -6.76
N PRO A 7 -21.69 -4.24 -7.08
CA PRO A 7 -20.75 -3.39 -6.36
C PRO A 7 -21.18 -1.92 -6.39
N LEU A 8 -20.91 -1.18 -5.32
CA LEU A 8 -21.02 0.28 -5.28
C LEU A 8 -20.02 0.91 -6.25
N PHE A 9 -18.80 0.39 -6.26
CA PHE A 9 -17.74 0.67 -7.22
C PHE A 9 -16.68 -0.44 -7.13
N SER A 10 -15.73 -0.45 -8.08
CA SER A 10 -14.57 -1.34 -8.05
C SER A 10 -13.29 -0.53 -8.28
N PHE A 11 -12.14 -1.04 -7.81
CA PHE A 11 -10.84 -0.43 -8.09
C PHE A 11 -9.74 -1.48 -8.27
N GLY A 12 -8.74 -1.17 -9.10
CA GLY A 12 -7.60 -2.05 -9.35
C GLY A 12 -6.50 -1.89 -8.30
N ILE A 13 -5.73 -2.95 -8.06
CA ILE A 13 -4.64 -2.98 -7.08
C ILE A 13 -3.42 -3.64 -7.70
N VAL A 14 -2.27 -2.95 -7.60
CA VAL A 14 -0.94 -3.43 -7.96
C VAL A 14 -0.01 -3.24 -6.76
N ALA A 15 0.89 -4.19 -6.53
CA ALA A 15 1.93 -4.09 -5.52
C ALA A 15 3.28 -4.54 -6.09
N ASP A 16 4.33 -3.80 -5.74
CA ASP A 16 5.73 -4.10 -6.02
C ASP A 16 6.03 -4.48 -7.50
N PRO A 17 5.68 -3.64 -8.50
CA PRO A 17 6.20 -3.81 -9.87
C PRO A 17 7.72 -3.86 -9.88
N GLN A 18 8.38 -3.04 -9.06
CA GLN A 18 9.80 -3.06 -8.76
C GLN A 18 10.67 -3.13 -10.03
N TYR A 19 10.37 -2.29 -11.02
CA TYR A 19 11.09 -2.30 -12.30
C TYR A 19 12.53 -1.78 -12.18
N ALA A 20 13.44 -2.42 -12.91
CA ALA A 20 14.75 -1.88 -13.26
C ALA A 20 15.25 -2.53 -14.55
N ASP A 21 15.98 -1.77 -15.37
CA ASP A 21 16.80 -2.32 -16.46
C ASP A 21 18.05 -3.02 -15.89
N ALA A 22 17.83 -4.19 -15.28
CA ALA A 22 18.84 -4.96 -14.59
C ALA A 22 18.59 -6.47 -14.74
N GLU A 23 19.66 -7.25 -14.64
CA GLU A 23 19.58 -8.71 -14.60
C GLU A 23 18.70 -9.20 -13.44
N PRO A 24 17.93 -10.28 -13.63
CA PRO A 24 17.08 -10.84 -12.58
C PRO A 24 17.90 -11.35 -11.40
N ARG A 25 17.23 -11.53 -10.26
CA ARG A 25 17.75 -12.21 -9.07
C ARG A 25 16.91 -13.46 -8.78
N PRO A 26 17.16 -14.58 -9.49
CA PRO A 26 16.37 -15.81 -9.33
C PRO A 26 16.45 -16.40 -7.92
N ASP A 27 17.53 -16.15 -7.19
CA ASP A 27 17.71 -16.54 -5.78
C ASP A 27 16.70 -15.87 -4.84
N MET A 28 16.21 -14.70 -5.22
CA MET A 28 15.16 -13.94 -4.53
C MET A 28 13.83 -13.93 -5.30
N GLY A 29 13.75 -14.69 -6.40
CA GLY A 29 12.58 -14.72 -7.27
C GLY A 29 12.27 -13.42 -8.02
N ARG A 30 13.19 -12.45 -8.10
CA ARG A 30 12.95 -11.12 -8.69
C ARG A 30 13.31 -11.07 -10.19
N TYR A 31 12.38 -10.61 -11.03
CA TYR A 31 12.55 -10.50 -12.48
C TYR A 31 12.20 -9.09 -12.96
N TYR A 32 13.07 -8.12 -12.64
CA TYR A 32 12.85 -6.69 -12.80
C TYR A 32 12.40 -6.27 -14.20
N ALA A 33 13.05 -6.79 -15.24
CA ALA A 33 12.76 -6.43 -16.63
C ALA A 33 11.41 -6.98 -17.15
N GLU A 34 10.79 -7.93 -16.46
CA GLU A 34 9.47 -8.47 -16.84
C GLU A 34 8.32 -7.58 -16.37
N SER A 35 8.56 -6.71 -15.40
CA SER A 35 7.52 -5.88 -14.77
C SER A 35 6.75 -4.96 -15.72
N PRO A 36 7.35 -4.31 -16.74
CA PRO A 36 6.60 -3.50 -17.70
C PRO A 36 5.59 -4.32 -18.51
N LYS A 37 5.97 -5.54 -18.90
CA LYS A 37 5.07 -6.47 -19.60
C LYS A 37 3.93 -6.91 -18.69
N LYS A 38 4.25 -7.36 -17.46
CA LYS A 38 3.25 -7.77 -16.46
C LYS A 38 2.29 -6.64 -16.12
N LEU A 39 2.81 -5.42 -15.93
CA LEU A 39 1.99 -4.26 -15.67
C LEU A 39 1.07 -3.95 -16.86
N GLY A 40 1.57 -4.05 -18.09
CA GLY A 40 0.74 -3.90 -19.29
C GLY A 40 -0.43 -4.88 -19.34
N GLU A 41 -0.18 -6.16 -19.01
CA GLU A 41 -1.24 -7.18 -18.93
C GLU A 41 -2.26 -6.88 -17.81
N ALA A 42 -1.82 -6.37 -16.66
CA ALA A 42 -2.71 -5.96 -15.58
C ALA A 42 -3.58 -4.75 -15.99
N ILE A 43 -2.97 -3.75 -16.63
CA ILE A 43 -3.68 -2.58 -17.17
C ILE A 43 -4.69 -2.99 -18.24
N ASP A 44 -4.36 -3.94 -19.11
CA ASP A 44 -5.30 -4.50 -20.09
C ASP A 44 -6.51 -5.17 -19.42
N ALA A 45 -6.31 -5.83 -18.27
CA ALA A 45 -7.41 -6.38 -17.48
C ALA A 45 -8.24 -5.27 -16.84
N PHE A 46 -7.60 -4.26 -16.23
CA PHE A 46 -8.28 -3.11 -15.63
C PHE A 46 -9.09 -2.30 -16.64
N ASN A 47 -8.57 -2.10 -17.85
CA ASN A 47 -9.22 -1.33 -18.91
C ASN A 47 -10.47 -2.03 -19.50
N ARG A 48 -10.70 -3.31 -19.18
CA ARG A 48 -11.91 -4.07 -19.56
C ARG A 48 -13.03 -3.94 -18.53
N GLU A 49 -12.76 -3.30 -17.40
CA GLU A 49 -13.68 -3.13 -16.28
C GLU A 49 -13.95 -1.63 -16.08
N GLU A 50 -15.08 -1.30 -15.45
CA GLU A 50 -15.38 0.07 -15.03
C GLU A 50 -14.86 0.26 -13.60
N LEU A 51 -13.66 0.82 -13.48
CA LEU A 51 -12.99 1.03 -12.19
C LEU A 51 -13.01 2.51 -11.82
N ALA A 52 -13.20 2.80 -10.53
CA ALA A 52 -13.15 4.17 -10.03
C ALA A 52 -11.71 4.73 -10.01
N PHE A 53 -10.73 3.86 -9.74
CA PHE A 53 -9.29 4.15 -9.79
C PHE A 53 -8.48 2.84 -9.82
N VAL A 54 -7.16 2.95 -9.97
CA VAL A 54 -6.20 1.87 -9.70
C VAL A 54 -5.17 2.38 -8.70
N VAL A 55 -4.89 1.61 -7.65
CA VAL A 55 -3.83 1.92 -6.68
C VAL A 55 -2.59 1.08 -6.91
N THR A 56 -1.41 1.70 -6.83
CA THR A 56 -0.11 1.02 -6.75
C THR A 56 0.48 1.22 -5.36
N LEU A 57 0.70 0.12 -4.63
CA LEU A 57 1.06 0.09 -3.21
C LEU A 57 2.58 0.16 -2.96
N GLY A 58 3.30 0.97 -3.74
CA GLY A 58 4.75 1.16 -3.58
C GLY A 58 5.62 0.21 -4.38
N ASP A 59 6.91 0.49 -4.30
CA ASP A 59 8.00 -0.16 -5.03
C ASP A 59 7.70 -0.22 -6.53
N ILE A 60 7.48 0.94 -7.14
CA ILE A 60 7.23 1.07 -8.58
C ILE A 60 8.51 0.72 -9.36
N ILE A 61 9.67 1.17 -8.85
CA ILE A 61 11.00 0.79 -9.34
C ILE A 61 11.76 -0.01 -8.27
N ASP A 62 12.79 -0.74 -8.68
CA ASP A 62 13.74 -1.38 -7.76
C ASP A 62 14.87 -0.44 -7.31
N ARG A 63 15.33 0.42 -8.24
CA ARG A 63 16.42 1.40 -8.09
C ARG A 63 16.51 2.29 -9.33
N GLY A 64 17.20 3.43 -9.20
CA GLY A 64 17.55 4.32 -10.32
C GLY A 64 16.37 5.18 -10.76
N PHE A 65 16.51 6.51 -10.65
CA PHE A 65 15.41 7.44 -10.90
C PHE A 65 14.93 7.41 -12.35
N GLU A 66 15.83 7.12 -13.29
CA GLU A 66 15.56 6.93 -14.70
C GLU A 66 14.59 5.76 -14.99
N ASN A 67 14.52 4.76 -14.12
CA ASN A 67 13.62 3.62 -14.30
C ASN A 67 12.14 4.01 -14.12
N PHE A 68 11.85 5.14 -13.48
CA PHE A 68 10.47 5.62 -13.40
C PHE A 68 9.91 5.94 -14.78
N ASP A 69 10.69 6.49 -15.72
CA ASP A 69 10.18 6.82 -17.06
C ASP A 69 9.63 5.59 -17.78
N ALA A 70 10.37 4.47 -17.72
CA ALA A 70 9.97 3.25 -18.40
C ALA A 70 8.67 2.65 -17.83
N ILE A 71 8.58 2.51 -16.51
CA ILE A 71 7.41 1.87 -15.88
C ILE A 71 6.19 2.81 -15.82
N LEU A 72 6.38 4.11 -15.57
CA LEU A 72 5.29 5.09 -15.62
C LEU A 72 4.75 5.28 -17.04
N GLY A 73 5.59 5.12 -18.07
CA GLY A 73 5.14 5.11 -19.47
C GLY A 73 4.14 3.98 -19.78
N VAL A 74 4.16 2.88 -19.03
CA VAL A 74 3.15 1.80 -19.17
C VAL A 74 1.80 2.26 -18.59
N TYR A 75 1.81 2.98 -17.46
CA TYR A 75 0.61 3.55 -16.84
C TYR A 75 -0.12 4.56 -17.73
N GLU A 76 0.53 5.16 -18.74
CA GLU A 76 -0.14 6.04 -19.71
C GLU A 76 -1.25 5.34 -20.51
N GLN A 77 -1.23 4.01 -20.56
CA GLN A 77 -2.29 3.21 -21.21
C GLN A 77 -3.49 2.98 -20.30
N LEU A 78 -3.39 3.28 -19.00
CA LEU A 78 -4.49 3.12 -18.05
C LEU A 78 -5.55 4.18 -18.30
N ARG A 79 -6.81 3.75 -18.49
CA ARG A 79 -7.95 4.64 -18.72
C ARG A 79 -8.54 5.25 -17.45
N HIS A 80 -8.15 4.72 -16.30
CA HIS A 80 -8.68 5.05 -14.97
C HIS A 80 -7.71 5.94 -14.20
N PRO A 81 -8.18 6.76 -13.25
CA PRO A 81 -7.30 7.51 -12.35
C PRO A 81 -6.31 6.58 -11.64
N SER A 82 -5.03 6.98 -11.60
CA SER A 82 -3.99 6.24 -10.88
C SER A 82 -3.70 6.90 -9.54
N VAL A 83 -3.73 6.11 -8.47
CA VAL A 83 -3.31 6.49 -7.12
C VAL A 83 -2.02 5.74 -6.83
N MET A 84 -0.95 6.45 -6.48
CA MET A 84 0.35 5.83 -6.19
C MET A 84 0.85 6.30 -4.84
N LEU A 85 1.56 5.43 -4.14
CA LEU A 85 2.35 5.75 -2.95
C LEU A 85 3.73 5.09 -3.12
N PRO A 86 4.80 5.63 -2.52
CA PRO A 86 6.13 5.06 -2.65
C PRO A 86 6.37 3.92 -1.65
N GLY A 87 7.20 2.96 -2.06
CA GLY A 87 7.83 1.99 -1.16
C GLY A 87 9.32 2.31 -0.92
N ASN A 88 10.04 1.45 -0.18
CA ASN A 88 11.46 1.70 0.12
C ASN A 88 12.33 1.72 -1.13
N HIS A 89 12.02 0.90 -2.15
CA HIS A 89 12.82 0.83 -3.38
C HIS A 89 12.67 2.06 -4.26
N ASP A 90 11.54 2.77 -4.20
CA ASP A 90 11.35 4.03 -4.92
C ASP A 90 12.34 5.12 -4.48
N PHE A 91 12.90 5.00 -3.27
CA PHE A 91 13.94 5.88 -2.74
C PHE A 91 15.37 5.35 -2.96
N ALA A 92 15.56 4.21 -3.65
CA ALA A 92 16.88 3.70 -4.04
C ALA A 92 17.46 4.46 -5.25
N VAL A 93 17.60 5.78 -5.08
CA VAL A 93 18.02 6.75 -6.08
C VAL A 93 19.14 7.65 -5.53
N ALA A 94 19.76 8.45 -6.40
CA ALA A 94 20.73 9.45 -5.96
C ALA A 94 20.06 10.50 -5.04
N ALA A 95 20.82 11.03 -4.08
CA ALA A 95 20.29 11.93 -3.04
C ALA A 95 19.59 13.19 -3.60
N GLU A 96 20.00 13.66 -4.78
CA GLU A 96 19.40 14.79 -5.49
C GLU A 96 17.97 14.52 -6.01
N HIS A 97 17.57 13.25 -6.11
CA HIS A 97 16.23 12.85 -6.57
C HIS A 97 15.25 12.57 -5.43
N LEU A 98 15.71 12.45 -4.17
CA LEU A 98 14.86 12.06 -3.04
C LEU A 98 13.65 12.99 -2.85
N SER A 99 13.82 14.31 -3.01
CA SER A 99 12.73 15.28 -2.89
C SER A 99 11.75 15.27 -4.07
N ALA A 100 12.07 14.56 -5.15
CA ALA A 100 11.25 14.49 -6.35
C ALA A 100 10.38 13.22 -6.41
N ILE A 101 10.53 12.25 -5.50
CA ILE A 101 9.83 10.97 -5.57
C ILE A 101 8.31 11.15 -5.54
N HIS A 102 7.77 11.88 -4.55
CA HIS A 102 6.31 12.07 -4.44
C HIS A 102 5.72 12.78 -5.66
N SER A 103 6.36 13.84 -6.15
CA SER A 103 5.89 14.56 -7.34
C SER A 103 6.03 13.72 -8.61
N ARG A 104 7.06 12.87 -8.69
CA ARG A 104 7.25 11.92 -9.78
C ARG A 104 6.13 10.87 -9.84
N LEU A 105 5.60 10.47 -8.69
CA LEU A 105 4.44 9.59 -8.56
C LEU A 105 3.09 10.32 -8.70
N GLY A 106 3.10 11.60 -9.06
CA GLY A 106 1.87 12.40 -9.23
C GLY A 106 1.16 12.74 -7.92
N MET A 107 1.82 12.61 -6.77
CA MET A 107 1.23 12.89 -5.47
C MET A 107 1.26 14.39 -5.20
N ALA A 108 0.10 14.99 -4.94
CA ALA A 108 0.00 16.40 -4.54
C ALA A 108 0.51 16.65 -3.11
N SER A 109 0.45 15.62 -2.26
CA SER A 109 0.96 15.60 -0.90
C SER A 109 1.48 14.18 -0.58
N PRO A 110 2.57 14.02 0.20
CA PRO A 110 3.13 12.71 0.58
C PRO A 110 2.11 11.76 1.22
N TRP A 111 1.19 12.32 1.99
CA TRP A 111 0.06 11.63 2.57
C TRP A 111 -1.18 12.52 2.42
N HIS A 112 -2.32 11.88 2.18
CA HIS A 112 -3.59 12.54 1.90
C HIS A 112 -4.73 11.53 2.00
N ASP A 113 -5.96 12.02 1.93
CA ASP A 113 -7.14 11.17 1.87
C ASP A 113 -8.14 11.70 0.83
N PHE A 114 -9.02 10.82 0.36
CA PHE A 114 -10.11 11.15 -0.57
C PHE A 114 -11.30 10.21 -0.35
N THR A 115 -12.47 10.56 -0.87
CA THR A 115 -13.70 9.78 -0.68
C THR A 115 -14.31 9.32 -2.00
N ILE A 116 -14.91 8.13 -1.98
CA ILE A 116 -15.77 7.60 -3.03
C ILE A 116 -17.03 7.05 -2.36
N GLY A 117 -18.14 7.76 -2.51
CA GLY A 117 -19.35 7.47 -1.74
C GLY A 117 -19.10 7.64 -0.24
N GLU A 118 -19.42 6.61 0.55
CA GLU A 118 -19.25 6.59 2.02
C GLU A 118 -17.90 5.98 2.45
N ILE A 119 -17.00 5.70 1.50
CA ILE A 119 -15.68 5.13 1.78
C ILE A 119 -14.60 6.21 1.66
N ARG A 120 -13.82 6.39 2.73
CA ARG A 120 -12.62 7.21 2.75
C ARG A 120 -11.39 6.33 2.51
N PHE A 121 -10.58 6.72 1.53
CA PHE A 121 -9.27 6.14 1.30
C PHE A 121 -8.21 7.05 1.90
N VAL A 122 -7.34 6.48 2.74
CA VAL A 122 -6.24 7.20 3.38
C VAL A 122 -4.93 6.69 2.79
N VAL A 123 -4.17 7.54 2.12
CA VAL A 123 -2.85 7.23 1.56
C VAL A 123 -1.79 7.74 2.52
N LEU A 124 -0.97 6.81 3.03
CA LEU A 124 0.14 7.10 3.93
C LEU A 124 1.48 7.10 3.19
N ASP A 125 2.41 7.94 3.63
CA ASP A 125 3.84 7.78 3.34
C ASP A 125 4.50 7.01 4.48
N GLY A 126 4.60 5.70 4.29
CA GLY A 126 5.25 4.82 5.27
C GLY A 126 6.77 5.04 5.39
N ASN A 127 7.40 5.83 4.51
CA ASN A 127 8.85 6.00 4.42
C ASN A 127 9.38 7.22 5.19
N GLU A 128 8.49 8.05 5.75
CA GLU A 128 8.84 9.37 6.31
C GLU A 128 9.99 9.33 7.33
N VAL A 129 9.99 8.35 8.24
CA VAL A 129 11.07 8.13 9.20
C VAL A 129 11.77 6.83 8.83
N SER A 130 12.79 6.96 7.99
CA SER A 130 13.59 5.87 7.47
C SER A 130 15.07 6.27 7.28
N LEU A 131 15.91 5.26 7.02
CA LEU A 131 17.33 5.47 6.73
C LEU A 131 17.60 5.88 5.27
N PHE A 132 16.58 5.90 4.42
CA PHE A 132 16.75 6.02 2.97
C PHE A 132 15.96 7.19 2.36
N ALA A 133 14.72 7.45 2.78
CA ALA A 133 13.87 8.41 2.09
C ALA A 133 14.16 9.88 2.40
N PRO A 134 14.33 10.32 3.67
CA PRO A 134 14.61 11.73 3.95
C PRO A 134 15.96 12.13 3.34
N PRO A 135 16.18 13.38 2.91
CA PRO A 135 17.49 13.81 2.40
C PRO A 135 18.62 13.74 3.45
N PRO A 136 19.90 13.69 3.03
CA PRO A 136 21.03 13.81 3.96
C PRO A 136 20.94 15.08 4.80
N GLY A 137 21.10 14.94 6.13
CA GLY A 137 20.99 16.06 7.08
C GLY A 137 19.58 16.33 7.61
N ASP A 138 18.55 15.65 7.09
CA ASP A 138 17.19 15.73 7.63
C ASP A 138 17.11 15.08 9.03
N PRO A 139 16.52 15.74 10.05
CA PRO A 139 16.37 15.21 11.40
C PRO A 139 15.68 13.84 11.46
N ARG A 140 14.82 13.51 10.48
CA ARG A 140 14.13 12.21 10.41
C ARG A 140 15.10 11.05 10.20
N ARG A 141 16.28 11.26 9.60
CA ARG A 141 17.33 10.22 9.52
C ARG A 141 17.91 9.88 10.88
N THR A 142 18.15 10.89 11.72
CA THR A 142 18.65 10.67 13.09
C THR A 142 17.60 9.92 13.91
N LEU A 143 16.33 10.35 13.83
CA LEU A 143 15.23 9.66 14.49
C LEU A 143 15.10 8.20 14.01
N ALA A 144 15.26 7.94 12.72
CA ALA A 144 15.24 6.59 12.16
C ALA A 144 16.38 5.71 12.71
N GLN A 145 17.59 6.26 12.82
CA GLN A 145 18.73 5.55 13.43
C GLN A 145 18.44 5.17 14.89
N GLU A 146 17.87 6.09 15.67
CA GLU A 146 17.50 5.84 17.07
C GLU A 146 16.42 4.76 17.18
N ARG A 147 15.36 4.84 16.37
CA ARG A 147 14.27 3.85 16.35
C ARG A 147 14.76 2.46 15.95
N LEU A 148 15.52 2.36 14.86
CA LEU A 148 16.06 1.06 14.42
C LEU A 148 17.00 0.47 15.46
N LYS A 149 17.91 1.28 16.03
CA LYS A 149 18.82 0.83 17.08
C LYS A 149 18.05 0.28 18.29
N HIS A 150 17.01 0.99 18.74
CA HIS A 150 16.18 0.51 19.85
C HIS A 150 15.49 -0.82 19.52
N LEU A 151 14.91 -0.96 18.31
CA LEU A 151 14.28 -2.20 17.86
C LEU A 151 15.27 -3.38 17.80
N GLN A 152 16.51 -3.12 17.37
CA GLN A 152 17.58 -4.12 17.38
C GLN A 152 17.96 -4.52 18.80
N GLU A 153 18.07 -3.56 19.74
CA GLU A 153 18.38 -3.82 21.14
C GLU A 153 17.34 -4.71 21.84
N VAL A 154 16.06 -4.54 21.49
CA VAL A 154 14.96 -5.36 22.03
C VAL A 154 14.70 -6.64 21.22
N GLY A 155 15.45 -6.87 20.14
CA GLY A 155 15.31 -8.06 19.29
C GLY A 155 14.00 -8.12 18.51
N ALA A 156 13.43 -6.97 18.14
CA ALA A 156 12.19 -6.92 17.37
C ALA A 156 12.39 -7.52 15.97
N ILE A 157 11.49 -8.38 15.54
CA ILE A 157 11.61 -9.14 14.27
C ILE A 157 11.63 -8.21 13.04
N ASN A 158 11.00 -7.05 13.15
CA ASN A 158 10.87 -6.04 12.11
C ASN A 158 11.97 -4.96 12.17
N ALA A 159 13.03 -5.18 12.97
CA ALA A 159 14.20 -4.30 13.07
C ALA A 159 15.09 -4.38 11.81
N GLN A 160 14.53 -4.01 10.67
CA GLN A 160 15.14 -4.09 9.35
C GLN A 160 15.41 -2.68 8.82
N ASP A 161 16.53 -2.47 8.12
CA ASP A 161 16.93 -1.18 7.56
C ASP A 161 16.13 -0.76 6.31
N TRP A 162 15.44 -1.72 5.71
CA TRP A 162 14.45 -1.56 4.64
C TRP A 162 13.02 -1.34 5.15
N ASN A 163 12.81 -1.31 6.47
CA ASN A 163 11.54 -0.86 7.07
C ASN A 163 11.63 0.62 7.48
N ALA A 164 10.47 1.16 7.87
CA ALA A 164 10.34 2.56 8.25
C ALA A 164 9.20 2.75 9.27
N SER A 165 8.95 4.01 9.64
CA SER A 165 7.86 4.41 10.52
C SER A 165 7.25 5.74 10.11
N LEU A 166 6.05 6.03 10.62
CA LEU A 166 5.44 7.34 10.45
C LEU A 166 6.16 8.41 11.29
N SER A 167 6.17 9.65 10.81
CA SER A 167 6.44 10.79 11.70
C SER A 167 5.32 10.93 12.74
N ASP A 168 5.56 11.68 13.82
CA ASP A 168 4.51 11.98 14.78
C ASP A 168 3.44 12.92 14.19
N GLU A 169 3.83 13.76 13.22
CA GLU A 169 2.91 14.64 12.48
C GLU A 169 1.93 13.82 11.63
N GLN A 170 2.42 12.89 10.81
CA GLN A 170 1.54 12.04 10.00
C GLN A 170 0.68 11.11 10.87
N PHE A 171 1.21 10.61 11.99
CA PHE A 171 0.44 9.81 12.94
C PHE A 171 -0.71 10.61 13.59
N GLU A 172 -0.47 11.87 13.95
CA GLU A 172 -1.52 12.77 14.48
C GLU A 172 -2.55 13.14 13.42
N TRP A 173 -2.10 13.40 12.20
CA TRP A 173 -2.99 13.62 11.07
C TRP A 173 -3.89 12.41 10.82
N LEU A 174 -3.33 11.19 10.78
CA LEU A 174 -4.09 9.96 10.63
C LEU A 174 -5.15 9.84 11.72
N ARG A 175 -4.78 10.04 12.99
CA ARG A 175 -5.76 10.03 14.10
C ARG A 175 -6.90 11.02 13.86
N THR A 176 -6.59 12.23 13.42
CA THR A 176 -7.60 13.26 13.15
C THR A 176 -8.54 12.82 12.02
N VAL A 177 -8.01 12.22 10.95
CA VAL A 177 -8.80 11.68 9.84
C VAL A 177 -9.75 10.58 10.34
N LEU A 178 -9.26 9.64 11.15
CA LEU A 178 -10.06 8.53 11.67
C LEU A 178 -11.15 9.01 12.65
N GLN A 179 -10.83 9.99 13.52
CA GLN A 179 -11.83 10.62 14.40
C GLN A 179 -12.96 11.29 13.60
N ASN A 180 -12.62 11.96 12.51
CA ASN A 180 -13.62 12.59 11.63
C ASN A 180 -14.46 11.54 10.90
N ALA A 181 -13.84 10.45 10.41
CA ALA A 181 -14.54 9.35 9.75
C ALA A 181 -15.52 8.65 10.70
N ASP A 182 -15.10 8.37 11.95
CA ASP A 182 -15.98 7.82 12.99
C ASP A 182 -17.19 8.72 13.24
N ALA A 183 -16.97 10.04 13.37
CA ALA A 183 -18.03 11.01 13.61
C ALA A 183 -18.99 11.15 12.41
N ALA A 184 -18.50 10.93 11.19
CA ALA A 184 -19.27 10.97 9.96
C ALA A 184 -19.96 9.63 9.63
N GLY A 185 -19.63 8.54 10.33
CA GLY A 185 -20.12 7.20 10.03
C GLY A 185 -19.57 6.63 8.71
N GLU A 186 -18.41 7.13 8.26
CA GLU A 186 -17.72 6.65 7.07
C GLU A 186 -16.98 5.34 7.35
N GLN A 187 -16.63 4.61 6.29
CA GLN A 187 -15.70 3.48 6.37
C GLN A 187 -14.35 3.88 5.80
N VAL A 188 -13.26 3.43 6.42
CA VAL A 188 -11.89 3.80 6.05
C VAL A 188 -11.12 2.60 5.53
N VAL A 189 -10.53 2.77 4.35
CA VAL A 189 -9.50 1.88 3.79
C VAL A 189 -8.17 2.62 3.80
N ILE A 190 -7.20 2.10 4.54
CA ILE A 190 -5.85 2.66 4.62
C ILE A 190 -4.96 1.99 3.58
N LEU A 191 -4.20 2.81 2.84
CA LEU A 191 -3.26 2.43 1.81
C LEU A 191 -1.86 2.84 2.27
N CYS A 192 -0.99 1.85 2.51
CA CYS A 192 0.39 2.08 2.92
C CYS A 192 1.26 0.97 2.36
N HIS A 193 2.48 1.27 1.90
CA HIS A 193 3.36 0.24 1.36
C HIS A 193 3.62 -0.90 2.36
N TYR A 194 3.82 -0.55 3.63
CA TYR A 194 4.20 -1.50 4.66
C TYR A 194 2.99 -2.12 5.36
N PRO A 195 3.00 -3.44 5.63
CA PRO A 195 2.03 -4.06 6.52
C PRO A 195 2.26 -3.62 7.97
N VAL A 196 1.22 -3.66 8.80
CA VAL A 196 1.36 -3.52 10.27
C VAL A 196 0.87 -4.75 11.05
N TYR A 197 0.18 -5.66 10.37
CA TYR A 197 -0.38 -6.89 10.93
C TYR A 197 -0.63 -7.93 9.82
N PRO A 198 -0.58 -9.24 10.09
CA PRO A 198 -0.03 -9.91 11.28
C PRO A 198 1.47 -9.62 11.50
N ASN A 199 1.93 -9.81 12.73
CA ASN A 199 3.31 -9.56 13.14
C ASN A 199 4.31 -10.38 12.29
N ASN A 200 5.19 -9.71 11.56
CA ASN A 200 6.23 -10.30 10.72
C ASN A 200 7.40 -9.31 10.50
N ALA A 201 8.49 -9.78 9.89
CA ALA A 201 9.71 -8.99 9.70
C ALA A 201 9.54 -7.77 8.78
N HIS A 202 8.49 -7.71 7.96
CA HIS A 202 8.21 -6.60 7.04
C HIS A 202 7.31 -5.51 7.64
N ASN A 203 6.91 -5.64 8.91
CA ASN A 203 6.04 -4.63 9.49
C ASN A 203 6.75 -3.30 9.72
N MET A 204 6.01 -2.19 9.64
CA MET A 204 6.50 -0.88 10.08
C MET A 204 7.09 -0.97 11.48
N TRP A 205 8.15 -0.20 11.74
CA TRP A 205 8.83 -0.15 13.04
C TRP A 205 7.88 0.19 14.19
N ASP A 206 6.91 1.05 13.92
CA ASP A 206 5.90 1.53 14.85
C ASP A 206 4.52 0.86 14.68
N ALA A 207 4.49 -0.33 14.05
CA ALA A 207 3.27 -1.11 13.86
C ALA A 207 2.40 -1.26 15.12
N PRO A 208 2.94 -1.50 16.34
CA PRO A 208 2.11 -1.60 17.54
C PRO A 208 1.25 -0.35 17.81
N ARG A 209 1.83 0.86 17.74
CA ARG A 209 1.05 2.10 17.99
C ARG A 209 0.04 2.38 16.89
N ILE A 210 0.32 1.93 15.66
CA ILE A 210 -0.62 2.06 14.54
C ILE A 210 -1.79 1.11 14.79
N VAL A 211 -1.52 -0.16 15.07
CA VAL A 211 -2.57 -1.15 15.38
C VAL A 211 -3.43 -0.71 16.57
N ASP A 212 -2.83 -0.18 17.64
CA ASP A 212 -3.56 0.37 18.80
C ASP A 212 -4.46 1.56 18.41
N LEU A 213 -4.00 2.41 17.47
CA LEU A 213 -4.82 3.49 16.94
C LEU A 213 -6.01 2.93 16.15
N LEU A 214 -5.80 1.95 15.27
CA LEU A 214 -6.88 1.39 14.45
C LEU A 214 -7.93 0.66 15.30
N ASP A 215 -7.52 -0.04 16.38
CA ASP A 215 -8.42 -0.81 17.25
C ASP A 215 -9.50 0.05 17.92
N VAL A 216 -9.23 1.33 18.15
CA VAL A 216 -10.20 2.27 18.76
C VAL A 216 -11.06 3.02 17.74
N HIS A 217 -10.84 2.81 16.44
CA HIS A 217 -11.52 3.51 15.35
C HIS A 217 -12.39 2.54 14.52
N PRO A 218 -13.69 2.37 14.86
CA PRO A 218 -14.58 1.42 14.18
C PRO A 218 -14.86 1.77 12.72
N SER A 219 -14.54 2.98 12.26
CA SER A 219 -14.58 3.31 10.83
C SER A 219 -13.57 2.51 10.01
N VAL A 220 -12.44 2.08 10.58
CA VAL A 220 -11.39 1.36 9.83
C VAL A 220 -11.86 -0.06 9.50
N VAL A 221 -11.93 -0.37 8.21
CA VAL A 221 -12.37 -1.71 7.73
C VAL A 221 -11.26 -2.46 7.03
N ALA A 222 -10.27 -1.77 6.47
CA ALA A 222 -9.14 -2.42 5.82
C ALA A 222 -7.84 -1.62 5.83
N TRP A 223 -6.72 -2.35 5.84
CA TRP A 223 -5.37 -1.86 5.59
C TRP A 223 -4.77 -2.65 4.43
N PHE A 224 -4.47 -1.97 3.32
CA PHE A 224 -3.89 -2.56 2.12
C PHE A 224 -2.43 -2.16 1.96
N SER A 225 -1.57 -3.16 1.72
CA SER A 225 -0.11 -3.02 1.67
C SER A 225 0.57 -3.94 0.67
N GLY A 226 1.81 -3.61 0.28
CA GLY A 226 2.72 -4.42 -0.54
C GLY A 226 3.88 -4.95 0.31
N HIS A 227 5.13 -4.79 -0.14
CA HIS A 227 6.38 -4.99 0.63
C HIS A 227 6.73 -6.43 1.03
N ASN A 228 5.82 -7.18 1.64
CA ASN A 228 5.98 -8.62 1.86
C ASN A 228 5.47 -9.39 0.64
N HIS A 229 6.33 -9.70 -0.33
CA HIS A 229 5.92 -10.23 -1.64
C HIS A 229 5.23 -11.60 -1.62
N GLU A 230 5.39 -12.36 -0.53
CA GLU A 230 4.66 -13.62 -0.34
C GLU A 230 3.17 -13.39 -0.01
N GLY A 231 2.81 -12.15 0.31
CA GLY A 231 1.51 -11.76 0.78
C GLY A 231 1.32 -12.12 2.26
N ASN A 232 0.28 -11.56 2.85
CA ASN A 232 -0.13 -11.85 4.22
C ASN A 232 -1.57 -11.41 4.42
N TYR A 233 -2.25 -12.04 5.38
CA TYR A 233 -3.61 -11.68 5.73
C TYR A 233 -3.88 -11.90 7.21
N GLY A 234 -4.56 -10.93 7.83
CA GLY A 234 -5.02 -11.03 9.20
C GLY A 234 -6.23 -10.16 9.46
N VAL A 235 -6.94 -10.44 10.55
CA VAL A 235 -8.06 -9.62 11.02
C VAL A 235 -7.84 -9.32 12.49
N LEU A 236 -7.99 -8.05 12.87
CA LEU A 236 -8.02 -7.61 14.27
C LEU A 236 -9.22 -6.70 14.45
N GLY A 237 -10.08 -7.00 15.42
CA GLY A 237 -11.35 -6.29 15.57
C GLY A 237 -12.21 -6.41 14.30
N ASN A 238 -12.55 -5.27 13.70
CA ASN A 238 -13.26 -5.17 12.43
C ASN A 238 -12.32 -4.90 11.23
N THR A 239 -11.02 -4.73 11.45
CA THR A 239 -10.07 -4.31 10.42
C THR A 239 -9.42 -5.52 9.76
N HIS A 240 -9.53 -5.58 8.44
CA HIS A 240 -8.83 -6.55 7.61
C HIS A 240 -7.48 -6.01 7.15
N PHE A 241 -6.39 -6.74 7.43
CA PHE A 241 -5.05 -6.39 6.97
C PHE A 241 -4.70 -7.29 5.80
N VAL A 242 -4.59 -6.71 4.61
CA VAL A 242 -4.26 -7.42 3.37
C VAL A 242 -2.93 -6.89 2.87
N ASN A 243 -1.96 -7.79 2.79
CA ASN A 243 -0.70 -7.57 2.11
C ASN A 243 -0.75 -8.31 0.78
N PHE A 244 -0.72 -7.57 -0.31
CA PHE A 244 -0.74 -8.09 -1.68
C PHE A 244 0.63 -8.66 -2.04
N LYS A 245 0.64 -9.64 -2.93
CA LYS A 245 1.87 -10.27 -3.43
C LYS A 245 2.57 -9.34 -4.42
N GLY A 246 3.90 -9.42 -4.52
CA GLY A 246 4.69 -8.53 -5.38
C GLY A 246 4.74 -8.96 -6.85
N MET A 247 4.53 -8.04 -7.78
CA MET A 247 4.46 -8.30 -9.23
C MET A 247 5.78 -8.69 -9.88
N VAL A 248 6.88 -8.15 -9.38
CA VAL A 248 8.24 -8.49 -9.86
C VAL A 248 8.59 -9.97 -9.67
N ASP A 249 7.85 -10.70 -8.83
CA ASP A 249 8.14 -12.08 -8.51
C ASP A 249 7.80 -13.02 -9.65
N THR A 250 8.64 -14.05 -9.82
CA THR A 250 8.55 -15.09 -10.87
C THR A 250 8.79 -14.59 -12.30
N PRO A 251 9.27 -15.44 -13.22
CA PRO A 251 9.53 -15.01 -14.59
C PRO A 251 8.25 -14.86 -15.42
N ASP A 252 7.20 -15.63 -15.11
CA ASP A 252 6.07 -15.87 -16.02
C ASP A 252 4.69 -15.72 -15.39
N GLN A 253 4.58 -15.64 -14.05
CA GLN A 253 3.31 -15.38 -13.39
C GLN A 253 3.18 -13.90 -13.02
N ASN A 254 2.01 -13.35 -13.30
CA ASN A 254 1.63 -12.00 -12.91
C ASN A 254 0.98 -12.01 -11.52
N THR A 255 0.82 -10.85 -10.89
CA THR A 255 0.02 -10.68 -9.67
C THR A 255 -0.57 -9.29 -9.62
N PHE A 256 -1.88 -9.22 -9.44
CA PHE A 256 -2.65 -7.98 -9.24
C PHE A 256 -4.06 -8.36 -8.78
N ALA A 257 -4.86 -7.36 -8.40
CA ALA A 257 -6.23 -7.62 -7.97
C ALA A 257 -7.22 -6.54 -8.43
N ILE A 258 -8.50 -6.87 -8.39
CA ILE A 258 -9.60 -5.91 -8.42
C ILE A 258 -10.41 -6.07 -7.14
N ALA A 259 -10.61 -4.98 -6.41
CA ALA A 259 -11.49 -4.94 -5.25
C ALA A 259 -12.87 -4.42 -5.66
N ASP A 260 -13.90 -5.25 -5.54
CA ASP A 260 -15.30 -4.88 -5.70
C ASP A 260 -15.86 -4.51 -4.32
N VAL A 261 -16.26 -3.24 -4.15
CA VAL A 261 -16.75 -2.69 -2.89
C VAL A 261 -18.26 -2.78 -2.85
N PHE A 262 -18.80 -3.45 -1.82
CA PHE A 262 -20.24 -3.53 -1.56
C PHE A 262 -20.58 -2.73 -0.31
N ALA A 263 -21.89 -2.65 -0.04
CA ALA A 263 -22.40 -2.06 1.17
C ALA A 263 -21.81 -2.71 2.44
N ASP A 264 -21.62 -4.02 2.45
CA ASP A 264 -21.35 -4.84 3.63
C ASP A 264 -20.01 -5.58 3.59
N ARG A 265 -19.29 -5.54 2.46
CA ARG A 265 -18.03 -6.26 2.28
C ARG A 265 -17.19 -5.69 1.15
N ILE A 266 -15.92 -6.06 1.12
CA ILE A 266 -15.04 -5.90 -0.04
C ILE A 266 -14.70 -7.29 -0.58
N VAL A 267 -14.91 -7.52 -1.87
CA VAL A 267 -14.49 -8.76 -2.55
C VAL A 267 -13.25 -8.46 -3.38
N ILE A 268 -12.13 -9.09 -3.03
CA ILE A 268 -10.89 -9.01 -3.78
C ILE A 268 -10.87 -10.17 -4.77
N ARG A 269 -10.81 -9.86 -6.06
CA ARG A 269 -10.56 -10.79 -7.16
C ARG A 269 -9.07 -10.78 -7.47
N GLY A 270 -8.38 -11.87 -7.14
CA GLY A 270 -6.96 -12.04 -7.39
C GLY A 270 -6.69 -12.53 -8.81
N PHE A 271 -5.61 -12.06 -9.42
CA PHE A 271 -5.14 -12.49 -10.72
C PHE A 271 -3.72 -13.05 -10.60
N GLY A 272 -3.47 -14.16 -11.31
CA GLY A 272 -2.18 -14.83 -11.28
C GLY A 272 -1.87 -15.43 -9.91
N ARG A 273 -0.84 -14.91 -9.23
CA ARG A 273 -0.46 -15.36 -7.88
C ARG A 273 -1.40 -14.88 -6.77
N GLU A 274 -2.15 -13.80 -6.99
CA GLU A 274 -2.98 -13.20 -5.93
C GLU A 274 -4.23 -14.04 -5.64
N ASP A 275 -4.59 -14.17 -4.36
CA ASP A 275 -5.72 -14.98 -3.94
C ASP A 275 -7.03 -14.18 -3.96
N ASP A 276 -8.14 -14.83 -4.30
CA ASP A 276 -9.48 -14.27 -4.07
C ASP A 276 -9.75 -14.15 -2.56
N ARG A 277 -10.36 -13.03 -2.12
CA ARG A 277 -10.71 -12.80 -0.72
C ARG A 277 -12.06 -12.12 -0.57
N VAL A 278 -12.74 -12.38 0.55
CA VAL A 278 -13.93 -11.63 0.97
C VAL A 278 -13.65 -11.04 2.34
N LEU A 279 -13.71 -9.71 2.43
CA LEU A 279 -13.52 -8.94 3.64
C LEU A 279 -14.90 -8.48 4.12
N GLU A 280 -15.50 -9.23 5.02
CA GLU A 280 -16.81 -8.92 5.59
C GLU A 280 -16.64 -7.82 6.66
N HIS A 281 -17.20 -6.63 6.45
CA HIS A 281 -17.20 -5.59 7.48
C HIS A 281 -18.62 -5.41 8.01
N LEU A 282 -18.83 -5.77 9.28
CA LEU A 282 -20.13 -5.65 9.93
C LEU A 282 -20.58 -4.20 9.89
N ARG A 283 -21.59 -3.87 9.08
CA ARG A 283 -22.36 -2.64 9.29
C ARG A 283 -22.91 -2.72 10.70
N HIS A 284 -22.38 -1.91 11.63
CA HIS A 284 -23.13 -1.60 12.83
C HIS A 284 -24.35 -0.81 12.37
N ASN A 285 -25.47 -1.51 12.19
CA ASN A 285 -26.78 -0.91 12.13
C ASN A 285 -26.99 -0.12 13.43
N ALA A 286 -26.59 1.15 13.44
CA ALA A 286 -27.09 2.13 14.38
C ALA A 286 -28.53 2.47 13.98
N ALA A 287 -29.40 1.48 14.10
CA ALA A 287 -30.84 1.62 13.99
C ALA A 287 -31.47 0.49 14.82
N LEU A 288 -31.41 0.65 16.14
CA LEU A 288 -32.33 0.06 17.11
C LEU A 288 -32.13 0.79 18.45
N LEU A 289 -32.74 1.97 18.57
CA LEU A 289 -33.63 2.42 19.65
C LEU A 289 -34.08 3.87 19.41
#